data_AF-A0A2N9VQ33-F1
#
_entry.id   AF-A0A2N9VQ33-F1
#
_cell.length_a   1.000
_cell.length_b   1.000
_cell.length_c   1.000
_cell.angle_alpha   90.00
_cell.angle_beta   90.00
_cell.angle_gamma   90.00
#
_symmetry.space_group_name_H-M   'P 1'
#
loop_
_entity.id
_entity.type
_entity.pdbx_description
1 polymer ?
#
loop_
_entity_poly.entity_id
_entity_poly.type
_entity_poly.pdbx_seq_one_letter_code
_entity_poly.pdbx_strand_id
1 'polypeptide(L)'
;MGFIVHSRREVNTALKEGQYFFSDIRREGIVLYELDDEPLAEPKPLTPAASLEIALQNFQLLFPLAVHALELFKTSMNNRVLRHAAFMLHQAIEQAYSCALLVLTNYSPPSHNLNFLRTMAEGRDRRLAEAWPRDQQRYRAWFNRINEAYVKARYSKHYEISEEALAWIGERTQVLHELVETICKEHLEKLERATRSETPSSASKRDVSGG
;
A
#
# COMPACT_ATOMS: atom_id res chain seq x y z
N MET A 1 -16.06 -10.99 0.83
CA MET A 1 -14.65 -11.35 0.59
C MET A 1 -14.47 -11.49 -0.91
N GLY A 2 -13.38 -10.95 -1.46
CA GLY A 2 -13.00 -11.18 -2.86
C GLY A 2 -11.93 -12.25 -2.93
N PHE A 3 -11.89 -13.01 -4.03
CA PHE A 3 -10.77 -13.91 -4.31
C PHE A 3 -9.61 -13.11 -4.90
N ILE A 4 -8.39 -13.35 -4.41
CA ILE A 4 -7.18 -12.96 -5.14
C ILE A 4 -6.89 -14.12 -6.09
N VAL A 5 -6.89 -13.85 -7.39
CA VAL A 5 -6.66 -14.85 -8.43
C VAL A 5 -5.37 -14.51 -9.17
N HIS A 6 -4.45 -15.47 -9.21
CA HIS A 6 -3.21 -15.41 -9.98
C HIS A 6 -3.01 -16.75 -10.68
N SER A 7 -2.46 -16.71 -11.88
CA SER A 7 -1.94 -17.90 -12.55
C SER A 7 -0.71 -18.45 -11.82
N ARG A 8 -0.45 -19.75 -11.95
CA ARG A 8 0.76 -20.38 -11.42
C ARG A 8 2.04 -19.69 -11.89
N ARG A 9 2.06 -19.18 -13.13
CA ARG A 9 3.19 -18.42 -13.67
C ARG A 9 3.41 -17.11 -12.91
N GLU A 10 2.34 -16.35 -12.64
CA GLU A 10 2.42 -15.09 -11.88
C GLU A 10 2.90 -15.35 -10.45
N VAL A 11 2.37 -16.38 -9.79
CA VAL A 11 2.81 -16.77 -8.44
C VAL A 11 4.30 -17.14 -8.43
N ASN A 12 4.75 -17.96 -9.39
CA ASN A 12 6.15 -18.37 -9.50
C ASN A 12 7.09 -17.18 -9.81
N THR A 13 6.66 -16.22 -10.61
CA THR A 13 7.42 -14.98 -10.83
C THR A 13 7.50 -14.17 -9.54
N ALA A 14 6.38 -13.95 -8.87
CA ALA A 14 6.32 -13.18 -7.64
C ALA A 14 7.17 -13.78 -6.50
N LEU A 15 7.22 -15.12 -6.41
CA LEU A 15 8.11 -15.84 -5.47
C LEU A 15 9.58 -15.59 -5.78
N LYS A 16 9.96 -15.54 -7.07
CA LYS A 16 11.34 -15.23 -7.49
C LYS A 16 11.71 -13.76 -7.31
N GLU A 17 10.71 -12.87 -7.35
CA GLU A 17 10.85 -11.44 -7.07
C GLU A 17 10.79 -11.12 -5.56
N GLY A 18 10.64 -12.14 -4.71
CA GLY A 18 10.63 -11.97 -3.25
C GLY A 18 9.41 -11.23 -2.72
N GLN A 19 8.27 -11.29 -3.41
CA GLN A 19 7.04 -10.67 -2.93
C GLN A 19 6.54 -11.39 -1.67
N TYR A 20 6.46 -10.67 -0.55
CA TYR A 20 6.18 -11.24 0.76
C TYR A 20 4.82 -11.94 0.82
N PHE A 21 3.81 -11.39 0.15
CA PHE A 21 2.47 -11.97 0.12
C PHE A 21 2.47 -13.43 -0.37
N PHE A 22 3.15 -13.70 -1.49
CA PHE A 22 3.21 -15.06 -2.04
C PHE A 22 4.16 -15.97 -1.26
N SER A 23 5.23 -15.39 -0.72
CA SER A 23 6.18 -16.11 0.14
C SER A 23 5.50 -16.61 1.43
N ASP A 24 4.69 -15.75 2.07
CA ASP A 24 3.88 -16.09 3.25
C ASP A 24 2.83 -17.15 2.90
N ILE A 25 2.10 -17.00 1.79
CA ILE A 25 1.10 -18.00 1.34
C ILE A 25 1.75 -19.36 1.08
N ARG A 26 2.92 -19.40 0.44
CA ARG A 26 3.60 -20.68 0.19
C ARG A 26 4.06 -21.33 1.49
N ARG A 27 4.48 -20.54 2.49
CA ARG A 27 4.99 -21.05 3.77
C ARG A 27 3.86 -21.49 4.72
N GLU A 28 2.77 -20.74 4.77
CA GLU A 28 1.73 -20.84 5.80
C GLU A 28 0.35 -21.23 5.25
N GLY A 29 0.19 -21.22 3.93
CA GLY A 29 -1.07 -21.51 3.26
C GLY A 29 -1.48 -22.97 3.42
N ILE A 30 -2.80 -23.18 3.48
CA ILE A 30 -3.41 -24.50 3.49
C ILE A 30 -3.95 -24.75 2.08
N VAL A 31 -3.46 -25.81 1.42
CA VAL A 31 -3.96 -26.24 0.11
C VAL A 31 -5.39 -26.76 0.28
N LEU A 32 -6.34 -26.12 -0.38
CA LEU A 32 -7.74 -26.54 -0.38
C LEU A 32 -8.09 -27.46 -1.55
N TYR A 33 -7.39 -27.28 -2.68
CA TYR A 33 -7.58 -28.04 -3.91
C TYR A 33 -6.33 -27.90 -4.79
N GLU A 34 -5.94 -28.99 -5.45
CA GLU A 34 -4.78 -29.07 -6.33
C GLU A 34 -5.15 -29.91 -7.58
N LEU A 35 -4.87 -29.38 -8.77
CA LEU A 35 -5.24 -30.02 -10.04
C LEU A 35 -4.12 -30.93 -10.57
N ASP A 36 -2.86 -30.56 -10.34
CA ASP A 36 -1.65 -31.29 -10.72
C ASP A 36 -0.59 -31.18 -9.61
N ASP A 37 0.35 -32.11 -9.58
CA ASP A 37 1.40 -32.18 -8.53
C ASP A 37 2.59 -31.22 -8.81
N GLU A 38 2.44 -30.18 -9.64
CA GLU A 38 3.55 -29.31 -10.00
C GLU A 38 3.78 -28.22 -8.92
N PRO A 39 4.93 -28.24 -8.20
CA PRO A 39 5.11 -27.40 -7.04
C PRO A 39 5.32 -25.92 -7.40
N LEU A 40 4.92 -25.03 -6.48
CA LEU A 40 5.30 -23.61 -6.54
C LEU A 40 6.80 -23.43 -6.31
N ALA A 41 7.39 -22.48 -7.03
CA ALA A 41 8.81 -22.13 -6.94
C ALA A 41 9.22 -21.78 -5.50
N GLU A 42 10.48 -22.03 -5.14
CA GLU A 42 10.99 -21.55 -3.85
C GLU A 42 11.08 -20.02 -3.86
N PRO A 43 10.66 -19.34 -2.77
CA PRO A 43 10.82 -17.90 -2.67
C PRO A 43 12.30 -17.53 -2.67
N LYS A 44 12.68 -16.55 -3.48
CA LYS A 44 14.03 -16.01 -3.47
C LYS A 44 14.04 -14.76 -2.58
N PRO A 45 14.70 -14.77 -1.41
CA PRO A 45 14.83 -13.57 -0.61
C PRO A 45 15.64 -12.53 -1.38
N LEU A 46 15.12 -11.32 -1.46
CA LEU A 46 15.85 -10.18 -2.01
C LEU A 46 16.96 -9.77 -1.04
N THR A 47 18.08 -9.27 -1.58
CA THR A 47 19.07 -8.60 -0.74
C THR A 47 18.46 -7.30 -0.19
N PRO A 48 18.89 -6.83 0.99
CA PRO A 48 18.57 -5.51 1.51
C PRO A 48 18.74 -4.38 0.49
N ALA A 49 19.81 -4.39 -0.30
CA ALA A 49 20.05 -3.39 -1.34
C ALA A 49 18.97 -3.41 -2.44
N ALA A 50 18.62 -4.60 -2.95
CA ALA A 50 17.57 -4.73 -3.98
C ALA A 50 16.18 -4.38 -3.41
N SER A 51 15.91 -4.77 -2.16
CA SER A 51 14.67 -4.43 -1.47
C SER A 51 14.54 -2.92 -1.28
N LEU A 52 15.63 -2.25 -0.88
CA LEU A 52 15.68 -0.79 -0.74
C LEU A 52 15.40 -0.09 -2.06
N GLU A 53 16.06 -0.52 -3.14
CA GLU A 53 15.87 0.06 -4.46
C GLU A 53 14.41 0.00 -4.92
N ILE A 54 13.80 -1.18 -4.84
CA ILE A 54 12.39 -1.39 -5.24
C ILE A 54 11.45 -0.58 -4.35
N ALA A 55 11.64 -0.63 -3.03
CA ALA A 55 10.79 0.12 -2.09
C ALA A 55 10.88 1.63 -2.32
N LEU A 56 12.09 2.15 -2.60
CA LEU A 56 12.30 3.56 -2.88
C LEU A 56 11.61 3.98 -4.18
N GLN A 57 11.75 3.18 -5.25
CA GLN A 57 11.06 3.42 -6.53
C GLN A 57 9.55 3.44 -6.36
N ASN A 58 8.98 2.45 -5.65
CA ASN A 58 7.55 2.40 -5.35
C ASN A 58 7.08 3.64 -4.58
N PHE A 59 7.82 4.06 -3.55
CA PHE A 59 7.47 5.24 -2.75
C PHE A 59 7.48 6.52 -3.58
N GLN A 60 8.57 6.75 -4.33
CA GLN A 60 8.75 7.95 -5.16
C GLN A 60 7.73 8.03 -6.30
N LEU A 61 7.29 6.89 -6.83
CA LEU A 61 6.28 6.85 -7.88
C LEU A 61 4.87 7.09 -7.34
N LEU A 62 4.48 6.41 -6.25
CA LEU A 62 3.07 6.29 -5.87
C LEU A 62 2.64 7.31 -4.82
N PHE A 63 3.50 7.65 -3.86
CA PHE A 63 3.11 8.59 -2.81
C PHE A 63 2.76 9.99 -3.37
N PRO A 64 3.50 10.56 -4.33
CA PRO A 64 3.11 11.84 -4.94
C PRO A 64 1.75 11.79 -5.64
N LEU A 65 1.35 10.65 -6.21
CA LEU A 65 0.02 10.48 -6.83
C LEU A 65 -1.10 10.55 -5.78
N ALA A 66 -0.89 9.95 -4.61
CA ALA A 66 -1.83 10.04 -3.50
C ALA A 66 -2.00 11.50 -3.04
N VAL A 67 -0.89 12.21 -2.84
CA VAL A 67 -0.88 13.63 -2.44
C VAL A 67 -1.59 14.49 -3.49
N HIS A 68 -1.26 14.32 -4.77
CA HIS A 68 -1.87 15.09 -5.85
C HIS A 68 -3.38 14.82 -5.96
N ALA A 69 -3.83 13.57 -5.75
CA ALA A 69 -5.25 13.26 -5.71
C ALA A 69 -5.99 14.01 -4.58
N LEU A 70 -5.34 14.22 -3.42
CA LEU A 70 -5.90 15.02 -2.33
C LEU A 70 -5.96 16.52 -2.68
N GLU A 71 -5.01 17.05 -3.44
CA GLU A 71 -5.05 18.42 -3.97
C GLU A 71 -6.22 18.62 -4.95
N LEU A 72 -6.42 17.66 -5.85
CA LEU A 72 -7.54 17.65 -6.79
C LEU A 72 -8.89 17.53 -6.06
N PHE A 73 -8.95 16.79 -4.96
CA PHE A 73 -10.11 16.82 -4.05
C PHE A 73 -10.37 18.23 -3.52
N LYS A 74 -9.36 18.90 -2.96
CA LYS A 74 -9.51 20.27 -2.41
C LYS A 74 -9.99 21.25 -3.49
N THR A 75 -9.45 21.14 -4.69
CA THR A 75 -9.90 21.95 -5.85
C THR A 75 -11.37 21.67 -6.20
N SER A 76 -11.76 20.40 -6.21
CA SER A 76 -13.14 19.98 -6.50
C SER A 76 -14.13 20.44 -5.43
N MET A 77 -13.70 20.46 -4.16
CA MET A 77 -14.47 21.04 -3.04
C MET A 77 -14.69 22.53 -3.24
N ASN A 78 -13.64 23.29 -3.55
CA ASN A 78 -13.73 24.73 -3.80
C ASN A 78 -14.67 25.07 -4.97
N ASN A 79 -14.66 24.24 -6.01
CA ASN A 79 -15.53 24.38 -7.17
C ASN A 79 -16.95 23.82 -6.95
N ARG A 80 -17.25 23.30 -5.75
CA ARG A 80 -18.52 22.64 -5.37
C ARG A 80 -18.91 21.45 -6.26
N VAL A 81 -17.92 20.78 -6.86
CA VAL A 81 -18.12 19.57 -7.67
C VAL A 81 -17.98 18.33 -6.78
N LEU A 82 -18.97 18.14 -5.88
CA LEU A 82 -18.90 17.17 -4.78
C LEU A 82 -18.71 15.71 -5.24
N ARG A 83 -19.30 15.35 -6.39
CA ARG A 83 -19.13 14.01 -6.97
C ARG A 83 -17.69 13.76 -7.40
N HIS A 84 -17.05 14.75 -8.01
CA HIS A 84 -15.65 14.65 -8.40
C HIS A 84 -14.74 14.69 -7.18
N ALA A 85 -15.06 15.51 -6.16
CA ALA A 85 -14.37 15.52 -4.88
C ALA A 85 -14.35 14.12 -4.22
N ALA A 86 -15.51 13.45 -4.18
CA ALA A 86 -15.60 12.09 -3.64
C ALA A 86 -14.75 11.07 -4.42
N PHE A 87 -14.75 11.18 -5.76
CA PHE A 87 -13.94 10.33 -6.62
C PHE A 87 -12.44 10.55 -6.36
N MET A 88 -11.99 11.80 -6.27
CA MET A 88 -10.58 12.10 -5.99
C MET A 88 -10.16 11.69 -4.58
N LEU A 89 -11.04 11.78 -3.58
CA LEU A 89 -10.77 11.22 -2.25
C LEU A 89 -10.60 9.70 -2.27
N HIS A 90 -11.45 9.00 -3.02
CA HIS A 90 -11.30 7.56 -3.20
C HIS A 90 -9.92 7.23 -3.78
N GLN A 91 -9.50 7.93 -4.83
CA GLN A 91 -8.18 7.76 -5.45
C GLN A 91 -7.04 8.09 -4.46
N ALA A 92 -7.15 9.17 -3.70
CA ALA A 92 -6.14 9.57 -2.72
C ALA A 92 -5.94 8.50 -1.63
N ILE A 93 -7.02 7.84 -1.18
CA ILE A 93 -6.96 6.76 -0.19
C ILE A 93 -6.42 5.47 -0.83
N GLU A 94 -6.88 5.10 -2.03
CA GLU A 94 -6.44 3.91 -2.75
C GLU A 94 -4.93 3.94 -3.01
N GLN A 95 -4.42 5.06 -3.52
CA GLN A 95 -3.00 5.24 -3.84
C GLN A 95 -2.14 5.22 -2.57
N ALA A 96 -2.61 5.81 -1.46
CA ALA A 96 -1.90 5.79 -0.19
C ALA A 96 -1.74 4.36 0.35
N TYR A 97 -2.81 3.56 0.35
CA TYR A 97 -2.72 2.16 0.77
C TYR A 97 -1.88 1.30 -0.17
N SER A 98 -2.03 1.49 -1.48
CA SER A 98 -1.22 0.77 -2.47
C SER A 98 0.26 1.08 -2.32
N CYS A 99 0.61 2.35 -2.09
CA CYS A 99 1.97 2.78 -1.78
C CYS A 99 2.50 2.07 -0.53
N ALA A 100 1.78 2.11 0.59
CA ALA A 100 2.20 1.43 1.82
C ALA A 100 2.41 -0.07 1.61
N LEU A 101 1.48 -0.76 0.94
CA LEU A 101 1.59 -2.19 0.67
C LEU A 101 2.79 -2.54 -0.22
N LEU A 102 3.02 -1.78 -1.29
CA LEU A 102 4.15 -2.01 -2.21
C LEU A 102 5.49 -1.69 -1.56
N VAL A 103 5.59 -0.62 -0.77
CA VAL A 103 6.83 -0.27 -0.05
C VAL A 103 7.16 -1.31 1.01
N LEU A 104 6.16 -1.79 1.76
CA LEU A 104 6.39 -2.71 2.88
C LEU A 104 6.53 -4.17 2.46
N THR A 105 5.94 -4.57 1.34
CA THR A 105 5.79 -6.01 1.00
C THR A 105 6.15 -6.36 -0.44
N ASN A 106 6.46 -5.36 -1.27
CA ASN A 106 6.62 -5.50 -2.72
C ASN A 106 5.38 -6.10 -3.41
N TYR A 107 4.20 -5.91 -2.84
CA TYR A 107 2.93 -6.38 -3.41
C TYR A 107 1.78 -5.45 -3.03
N SER A 108 0.91 -5.16 -3.99
CA SER A 108 -0.45 -4.66 -3.75
C SER A 108 -1.40 -5.38 -4.71
N PRO A 109 -2.56 -5.86 -4.26
CA PRO A 109 -3.49 -6.52 -5.14
C PRO A 109 -4.15 -5.52 -6.11
N PRO A 110 -4.55 -5.97 -7.31
CA PRO A 110 -5.24 -5.15 -8.30
C PRO A 110 -6.71 -4.94 -7.88
N SER A 111 -6.95 -4.18 -6.82
CA SER A 111 -8.28 -3.94 -6.25
C SER A 111 -8.50 -2.46 -5.96
N HIS A 112 -9.64 -1.94 -6.41
CA HIS A 112 -10.11 -0.59 -6.08
C HIS A 112 -11.00 -0.55 -4.82
N ASN A 113 -11.12 -1.68 -4.11
CA ASN A 113 -11.94 -1.77 -2.91
C ASN A 113 -11.16 -1.26 -1.69
N LEU A 114 -11.54 -0.08 -1.19
CA LEU A 114 -10.83 0.55 -0.08
C LEU A 114 -10.88 -0.27 1.20
N ASN A 115 -11.98 -0.97 1.49
CA ASN A 115 -12.06 -1.82 2.68
C ASN A 115 -11.05 -2.97 2.61
N PHE A 116 -10.81 -3.52 1.41
CA PHE A 116 -9.85 -4.58 1.20
C PHE A 116 -8.41 -4.10 1.36
N LEU A 117 -8.05 -3.01 0.65
CA LEU A 117 -6.74 -2.38 0.77
C LEU A 117 -6.43 -1.95 2.20
N ARG A 118 -7.39 -1.29 2.86
CA ARG A 118 -7.32 -0.90 4.27
C ARG A 118 -7.04 -2.08 5.18
N THR A 119 -7.77 -3.18 5.04
CA THR A 119 -7.62 -4.35 5.91
C THR A 119 -6.22 -4.95 5.80
N MET A 120 -5.68 -5.07 4.58
CA MET A 120 -4.32 -5.59 4.41
C MET A 120 -3.27 -4.62 4.95
N ALA A 121 -3.43 -3.32 4.67
CA ALA A 121 -2.46 -2.31 5.11
C ALA A 121 -2.44 -2.19 6.64
N GLU A 122 -3.59 -2.12 7.30
CA GLU A 122 -3.70 -2.15 8.78
C GLU A 122 -3.17 -3.47 9.37
N GLY A 123 -3.25 -4.57 8.62
CA GLY A 123 -2.64 -5.85 8.99
C GLY A 123 -1.12 -5.84 8.93
N ARG A 124 -0.51 -4.98 8.09
CA ARG A 124 0.95 -4.80 7.99
C ARG A 124 1.48 -3.77 8.99
N ASP A 125 0.78 -2.66 9.20
CA ASP A 125 1.07 -1.69 10.27
C ASP A 125 -0.22 -1.17 10.92
N ARG A 126 -0.39 -1.50 12.21
CA ARG A 126 -1.61 -1.18 12.97
C ARG A 126 -1.83 0.32 13.18
N ARG A 127 -0.79 1.16 13.09
CA ARG A 127 -0.92 2.62 13.23
C ARG A 127 -1.83 3.22 12.17
N LEU A 128 -1.93 2.59 10.99
CA LEU A 128 -2.85 3.02 9.92
C LEU A 128 -4.33 3.01 10.34
N ALA A 129 -4.69 2.25 11.38
CA ALA A 129 -6.06 2.24 11.90
C ALA A 129 -6.46 3.58 12.55
N GLU A 130 -5.48 4.36 13.02
CA GLU A 130 -5.68 5.69 13.62
C GLU A 130 -6.27 6.69 12.60
N ALA A 131 -6.07 6.46 11.30
CA ALA A 131 -6.68 7.26 10.25
C ALA A 131 -8.22 7.23 10.29
N TRP A 132 -8.85 6.20 10.87
CA TRP A 132 -10.29 5.99 10.78
C TRP A 132 -10.94 5.65 12.13
N PRO A 133 -11.26 6.66 12.94
CA PRO A 133 -12.00 6.49 14.19
C PRO A 133 -13.30 5.71 13.99
N ARG A 134 -13.61 4.80 14.92
CA ARG A 134 -14.78 3.89 14.86
C ARG A 134 -15.83 4.20 15.93
N ASP A 135 -15.71 5.36 16.58
CA ASP A 135 -16.54 5.85 17.68
C ASP A 135 -17.97 6.18 17.25
N GLN A 136 -18.20 6.52 15.98
CA GLN A 136 -19.52 6.89 15.48
C GLN A 136 -19.91 6.12 14.22
N GLN A 137 -21.17 5.67 14.17
CA GLN A 137 -21.71 4.92 13.03
C GLN A 137 -21.67 5.73 11.73
N ARG A 138 -21.86 7.05 11.81
CA ARG A 138 -21.85 7.95 10.64
C ARG A 138 -20.52 7.92 9.88
N TYR A 139 -19.39 7.77 10.57
CA TYR A 139 -18.07 7.71 9.95
C TYR A 139 -17.88 6.48 9.08
N ARG A 140 -18.43 5.34 9.51
CA ARG A 140 -18.45 4.12 8.68
C ARG A 140 -19.32 4.30 7.44
N ALA A 141 -20.47 4.96 7.59
CA ALA A 141 -21.35 5.25 6.46
C ALA A 141 -20.68 6.18 5.44
N TRP A 142 -19.99 7.23 5.91
CA TRP A 142 -19.24 8.15 5.05
C TRP A 142 -18.08 7.46 4.32
N PHE A 143 -17.29 6.64 5.02
CA PHE A 143 -16.22 5.86 4.39
C PHE A 143 -16.76 4.91 3.31
N ASN A 144 -17.86 4.21 3.59
CA ASN A 144 -18.52 3.35 2.61
C ASN A 144 -19.00 4.14 1.39
N ARG A 145 -19.51 5.35 1.59
CA ARG A 145 -19.92 6.21 0.48
C ARG A 145 -18.75 6.58 -0.44
N ILE A 146 -17.59 6.87 0.14
CA ILE A 146 -16.35 7.13 -0.61
C ILE A 146 -15.87 5.86 -1.32
N ASN A 147 -15.96 4.70 -0.68
CA ASN A 147 -15.64 3.42 -1.35
C ASN A 147 -16.52 3.18 -2.60
N GLU A 148 -17.80 3.56 -2.55
CA GLU A 148 -18.69 3.48 -3.70
C GLU A 148 -18.39 4.52 -4.79
N ALA A 149 -17.71 5.63 -4.45
CA ALA A 149 -17.50 6.77 -5.33
C ALA A 149 -16.76 6.39 -6.62
N TYR A 150 -15.81 5.45 -6.55
CA TYR A 150 -15.04 4.96 -7.69
C TYR A 150 -15.91 4.60 -8.90
N VAL A 151 -17.00 3.88 -8.64
CA VAL A 151 -17.97 3.45 -9.66
C VAL A 151 -19.12 4.45 -9.76
N LYS A 152 -19.72 4.81 -8.62
CA LYS A 152 -21.02 5.51 -8.63
C LYS A 152 -20.89 7.00 -8.92
N ALA A 153 -19.80 7.66 -8.53
CA ALA A 153 -19.71 9.13 -8.62
C ALA A 153 -19.72 9.63 -10.07
N ARG A 154 -19.27 8.82 -11.03
CA ARG A 154 -19.26 9.17 -12.46
C ARG A 154 -20.55 8.74 -13.19
N TYR A 155 -21.13 7.61 -12.82
CA TYR A 155 -22.18 6.97 -13.62
C TYR A 155 -23.58 6.97 -12.99
N SER A 156 -23.70 7.00 -11.66
CA SER A 156 -25.00 6.89 -10.99
C SER A 156 -25.67 8.25 -10.84
N LYS A 157 -26.91 8.40 -11.32
CA LYS A 157 -27.70 9.61 -11.07
C LYS A 157 -28.07 9.81 -9.59
N HIS A 158 -28.04 8.73 -8.80
CA HIS A 158 -28.43 8.71 -7.38
C HIS A 158 -27.23 8.74 -6.41
N TYR A 159 -26.03 9.03 -6.91
CA TYR A 159 -24.87 9.23 -6.04
C TYR A 159 -24.90 10.64 -5.43
N GLU A 160 -25.13 10.67 -4.13
CA GLU A 160 -25.21 11.88 -3.31
C GLU A 160 -24.24 11.78 -2.13
N ILE A 161 -23.54 12.86 -1.82
CA ILE A 161 -22.63 12.96 -0.68
C ILE A 161 -22.65 14.39 -0.17
N SER A 162 -22.66 14.58 1.15
CA SER A 162 -22.68 15.91 1.76
C SER A 162 -21.27 16.52 1.80
N GLU A 163 -21.21 17.84 1.84
CA GLU A 163 -19.97 18.58 2.08
C GLU A 163 -19.35 18.21 3.44
N GLU A 164 -20.18 18.01 4.47
CA GLU A 164 -19.73 17.56 5.80
C GLU A 164 -18.99 16.22 5.73
N ALA A 165 -19.55 15.24 5.01
CA ALA A 165 -18.92 13.93 4.85
C ALA A 165 -17.58 14.04 4.10
N LEU A 166 -17.53 14.87 3.05
CA LEU A 166 -16.33 15.10 2.27
C LEU A 166 -15.24 15.82 3.07
N ALA A 167 -15.60 16.85 3.84
CA ALA A 167 -14.67 17.57 4.70
C ALA A 167 -14.06 16.63 5.73
N TRP A 168 -14.88 15.85 6.43
CA TRP A 168 -14.42 14.90 7.43
C TRP A 168 -13.51 13.82 6.83
N ILE A 169 -13.90 13.19 5.72
CA ILE A 169 -13.06 12.20 5.05
C ILE A 169 -11.77 12.83 4.51
N GLY A 170 -11.82 14.08 4.04
CA GLY A 170 -10.64 14.82 3.59
C GLY A 170 -9.60 14.99 4.70
N GLU A 171 -10.04 15.42 5.88
CA GLU A 171 -9.18 15.51 7.06
C GLU A 171 -8.59 14.14 7.44
N ARG A 172 -9.41 13.08 7.40
CA ARG A 172 -8.94 11.72 7.71
C ARG A 172 -7.96 11.17 6.67
N THR A 173 -8.16 11.52 5.41
CA THR A 173 -7.23 11.16 4.32
C THR A 173 -5.88 11.84 4.50
N GLN A 174 -5.85 13.09 4.99
CA GLN A 174 -4.59 13.74 5.33
C GLN A 174 -3.84 13.00 6.44
N VAL A 175 -4.53 12.60 7.51
CA VAL A 175 -3.89 11.79 8.58
C VAL A 175 -3.41 10.44 8.04
N LEU A 176 -4.16 9.81 7.13
CA LEU A 176 -3.69 8.60 6.45
C LEU A 176 -2.40 8.85 5.67
N HIS A 177 -2.31 9.96 4.92
CA HIS A 177 -1.11 10.30 4.14
C HIS A 177 0.10 10.51 5.04
N GLU A 178 -0.06 11.24 6.15
CA GLU A 178 1.00 11.46 7.13
C GLU A 178 1.49 10.13 7.73
N LEU A 179 0.57 9.25 8.13
CA LEU A 179 0.91 7.91 8.64
C LEU A 179 1.65 7.06 7.60
N VAL A 180 1.13 7.01 6.36
CA VAL A 180 1.77 6.26 5.26
C VAL A 180 3.16 6.80 4.99
N GLU A 181 3.35 8.11 4.94
CA GLU A 181 4.65 8.74 4.73
C GLU A 181 5.65 8.33 5.82
N THR A 182 5.26 8.45 7.08
CA THR A 182 6.10 8.06 8.22
C THR A 182 6.46 6.58 8.16
N ILE A 183 5.49 5.70 7.98
CA ILE A 183 5.70 4.25 7.93
C ILE A 183 6.64 3.86 6.79
N CYS A 184 6.42 4.42 5.59
CA CYS A 184 7.26 4.16 4.43
C CYS A 184 8.69 4.64 4.66
N LYS A 185 8.89 5.86 5.17
CA LYS A 185 10.22 6.41 5.49
C LYS A 185 10.96 5.56 6.52
N GLU A 186 10.29 5.19 7.62
CA GLU A 186 10.87 4.29 8.62
C GLU A 186 11.28 2.94 8.04
N HIS A 187 10.52 2.40 7.09
CA HIS A 187 10.86 1.14 6.41
C HIS A 187 12.09 1.30 5.51
N LEU A 188 12.14 2.37 4.71
CA LEU A 188 13.30 2.68 3.86
C LEU A 188 14.57 2.83 4.70
N GLU A 189 14.51 3.56 5.81
CA GLU A 189 15.65 3.71 6.72
C GLU A 189 16.12 2.38 7.33
N LYS A 190 15.19 1.46 7.63
CA LYS A 190 15.52 0.11 8.11
C LYS A 190 16.29 -0.66 7.02
N LEU A 191 15.84 -0.59 5.78
CA LEU A 191 16.51 -1.23 4.63
C LEU A 191 17.89 -0.62 4.35
N GLU A 192 18.04 0.71 4.47
CA GLU A 192 19.32 1.40 4.35
C GLU A 192 20.33 0.97 5.43
N ARG A 193 19.87 0.82 6.68
CA ARG A 193 20.72 0.30 7.77
C ARG A 193 21.15 -1.15 7.50
N ALA A 194 20.24 -1.99 7.04
CA ALA A 194 20.55 -3.38 6.68
C ALA A 194 21.57 -3.48 5.53
N THR A 195 21.41 -2.64 4.49
CA THR A 195 22.35 -2.56 3.36
C THR A 195 23.76 -2.16 3.80
N ARG A 196 23.86 -1.19 4.73
CA ARG A 196 25.15 -0.78 5.30
C ARG A 196 25.81 -1.86 6.15
N SER A 197 25.03 -2.67 6.87
CA SER A 197 25.59 -3.79 7.65
C SER A 197 26.08 -4.96 6.81
N GLU A 198 25.57 -5.12 5.59
CA GLU A 198 26.02 -6.16 4.66
C GLU A 198 27.29 -5.81 3.90
N THR A 199 27.67 -4.52 3.84
CA THR A 199 28.92 -4.08 3.22
C THR A 199 30.03 -4.10 4.28
N PRO A 200 30.95 -5.09 4.33
CA PRO A 200 32.01 -5.06 5.31
C PRO A 200 32.98 -3.92 4.97
N SER A 201 33.37 -3.14 5.98
CA SER A 201 34.45 -2.16 5.89
C SER A 201 35.73 -2.81 5.34
N SER A 202 36.02 -2.60 4.05
CA SER A 202 37.29 -2.97 3.42
C SER A 202 38.39 -1.96 3.77
N ALA A 203 38.53 -1.63 5.06
CA ALA A 203 39.53 -0.70 5.56
C ALA A 203 40.19 -1.25 6.83
N SER A 204 40.92 -2.35 6.69
CA SER A 204 42.06 -2.67 7.58
C SER A 204 43.05 -3.59 6.86
N LYS A 205 43.80 -3.00 5.93
CA LYS A 205 45.14 -3.47 5.54
C LYS A 205 46.02 -2.24 5.33
N ARG A 206 46.51 -1.69 6.44
CA ARG A 206 47.81 -1.02 6.46
C ARG A 206 48.53 -1.43 7.73
N ASP A 207 49.79 -1.77 7.52
CA ASP A 207 50.86 -1.91 8.49
C ASP A 207 50.84 -3.16 9.37
N VAL A 208 51.49 -4.24 8.87
CA VAL A 208 52.72 -4.78 9.47
C VAL A 208 53.48 -5.56 8.40
N SER A 209 54.58 -5.00 7.91
CA SER A 209 55.77 -5.78 7.51
C SER A 209 56.96 -4.85 7.46
N GLY A 210 57.61 -4.70 8.62
CA GLY A 210 59.05 -4.44 8.67
C GLY A 210 59.81 -5.73 8.37
N GLY A 211 61.00 -5.57 7.78
CA GLY A 211 61.93 -6.63 7.41
C GLY A 211 62.85 -6.16 6.29
#